data_AF-A0A5M9GM81-F1
#
_entry.id   AF-A0A5M9GM81-F1
#
_cell.length_a   1.000
_cell.length_b   1.000
_cell.length_c   1.000
_cell.angle_alpha   90.00
_cell.angle_beta   90.00
_cell.angle_gamma   90.00
#
_symmetry.space_group_name_H-M   'P 1'
#
loop_
_entity.id
_entity.type
_entity.pdbx_description
1 polymer ?
#
loop_
_entity_poly.entity_id
_entity_poly.type
_entity_poly.pdbx_seq_one_letter_code
_entity_poly.pdbx_strand_id
1 'polypeptide(L)' 'MELKMRIGFDQLVSIIKQLPVSELNRLKAELNNQSDASASNSDIKSFLLNGPVFGKEQLEEIKEARKQINKWRTK' A
#
# COMPACT_ATOMS: atom_id res chain seq x y z
N MET A 1 16.42 -20.14 20.95
CA MET A 1 15.14 -20.25 21.68
C MET A 1 14.46 -18.88 21.60
N GLU A 2 13.38 -18.75 20.85
CA GLU A 2 12.65 -17.48 20.77
C GLU A 2 11.69 -17.38 21.96
N LEU A 3 12.00 -16.45 22.88
CA LEU A 3 11.17 -16.19 24.05
C LEU A 3 9.91 -15.43 23.59
N LYS A 4 8.85 -16.15 23.21
CA LYS A 4 7.53 -15.56 22.90
C LYS A 4 6.88 -15.11 24.21
N MET A 5 7.37 -14.02 24.80
CA MET A 5 6.74 -13.39 25.95
C MET A 5 5.42 -12.76 25.49
N ARG A 6 4.30 -13.27 26.01
CA ARG A 6 2.98 -12.63 25.87
C ARG A 6 2.93 -11.43 26.82
N ILE A 7 3.62 -10.35 26.47
CA ILE A 7 3.58 -9.09 27.21
C ILE A 7 2.31 -8.35 26.79
N GLY A 8 1.47 -7.98 27.76
CA GLY A 8 0.33 -7.11 27.50
C GLY A 8 0.80 -5.72 27.09
N PHE A 9 0.06 -5.05 26.20
CA PHE A 9 0.45 -3.73 25.68
C PHE A 9 0.75 -2.72 26.81
N ASP A 10 -0.05 -2.72 27.88
CA ASP A 10 0.14 -1.83 29.02
C ASP A 10 1.43 -2.11 29.80
N GLN A 11 1.85 -3.37 29.89
CA GLN A 11 3.12 -3.77 30.49
C GLN A 11 4.31 -3.35 29.62
N LEU A 12 4.16 -3.40 28.30
CA LEU A 12 5.19 -2.92 27.39
C LEU A 12 5.36 -1.39 27.53
N VAL A 13 4.25 -0.65 27.64
CA VAL A 13 4.27 0.80 27.84
C VAL A 13 4.91 1.18 29.16
N SER A 14 4.67 0.44 30.24
CA SER A 14 5.29 0.72 31.55
C SER A 14 6.80 0.48 31.51
N ILE A 15 7.26 -0.59 30.85
CA ILE A 15 8.69 -0.87 30.66
C ILE A 15 9.35 0.21 29.82
N ILE A 16 8.72 0.62 28.70
CA ILE A 16 9.26 1.67 27.83
C ILE A 16 9.41 2.99 28.59
N LYS A 17 8.43 3.35 29.43
CA LYS A 17 8.48 4.59 30.24
C LYS A 17 9.59 4.61 31.30
N GLN A 18 10.15 3.46 31.65
CA GLN A 18 11.27 3.35 32.59
C GLN A 18 12.64 3.52 31.91
N LEU A 19 12.69 3.52 30.58
CA LEU A 19 13.95 3.69 29.84
C LEU A 19 14.51 5.12 29.98
N PRO A 20 15.84 5.28 29.99
CA PRO A 20 16.47 6.60 29.95
C PRO A 20 16.17 7.33 28.64
N VAL A 21 16.23 8.66 28.67
CA VAL A 21 15.86 9.54 27.54
C VAL A 21 16.64 9.21 26.26
N SER A 22 17.90 8.80 26.38
CA SER A 22 18.74 8.36 25.25
C SER A 22 18.18 7.12 24.54
N GLU A 23 17.72 6.14 25.30
CA GLU A 23 17.16 4.89 24.77
C GLU A 23 15.74 5.09 24.23
N LEU A 24 14.95 5.97 24.85
CA LEU A 24 13.65 6.40 24.31
C LEU A 24 13.79 7.06 22.93
N ASN A 25 14.81 7.90 22.75
CA ASN A 25 15.07 8.56 21.47
C ASN A 25 15.51 7.55 20.41
N ARG A 26 16.35 6.57 20.78
CA ARG A 26 16.74 5.47 19.89
C ARG A 26 15.53 4.62 19.49
N LEU A 27 14.67 4.26 20.44
CA LEU A 27 13.45 3.49 20.18
C LEU A 27 12.50 4.24 19.25
N LYS A 28 12.31 5.56 19.45
CA LYS A 28 11.50 6.40 18.53
C LYS A 28 12.06 6.41 17.11
N ALA A 29 13.38 6.55 16.95
CA ALA A 29 14.01 6.52 15.64
C ALA A 29 13.81 5.17 14.94
N GLU A 30 13.91 4.08 15.69
CA GLU A 30 13.75 2.72 15.16
C GLU A 30 12.28 2.40 14.81
N LEU A 31 11.31 2.90 15.59
CA LEU A 31 9.88 2.80 15.28
C LEU A 31 9.48 3.60 14.05
N ASN A 32 10.02 4.82 13.88
CA ASN A 32 9.74 5.65 12.72
C ASN A 32 10.28 5.02 11.41
N ASN A 33 11.44 4.38 11.46
CA ASN A 33 11.98 3.64 10.30
C ASN A 33 11.09 2.44 9.91
N GLN A 34 10.35 1.84 10.85
CA GLN A 34 9.41 0.76 10.54
C GLN A 34 8.08 1.24 9.96
N SER A 35 7.62 2.46 10.28
CA SER A 35 6.37 2.98 9.71
C SER A 35 6.45 3.20 8.20
N ASP A 36 7.63 3.46 7.64
CA ASP A 36 7.82 3.61 6.19
C ASP A 36 7.69 2.27 5.43
N ALA A 37 7.83 1.13 6.10
CA ALA A 37 7.61 -0.19 5.50
C ALA A 37 6.12 -0.49 5.23
N SER A 38 5.20 0.29 5.79
CA SER A 38 3.75 0.17 5.52
C SER A 38 3.28 0.84 4.23
N ALA A 39 4.19 1.50 3.49
CA ALA A 39 3.92 2.13 2.19
C ALA A 39 3.65 1.13 1.04
N SER A 40 3.65 -0.19 1.29
CA SER A 40 3.42 -1.19 0.24
C SER A 40 1.99 -1.21 -0.30
N ASN A 41 0.98 -0.78 0.47
CA ASN A 41 -0.41 -0.69 0.02
C ASN A 41 -0.74 0.62 -0.73
N SER A 42 0.05 1.68 -0.56
CA SER A 42 -0.14 2.93 -1.33
C SER A 42 0.28 2.78 -2.78
N ASP A 43 1.15 1.83 -3.09
CA ASP A 43 1.73 1.68 -4.44
C ASP A 43 0.71 1.15 -5.45
N ILE A 44 -0.02 0.07 -5.13
CA ILE A 44 -1.00 -0.52 -6.06
C ILE A 44 -2.17 0.42 -6.35
N LYS A 45 -2.68 1.13 -5.33
CA LYS A 45 -3.80 2.07 -5.50
C LYS A 45 -3.37 3.26 -6.37
N SER A 46 -2.19 3.81 -6.13
CA SER A 46 -1.64 4.89 -6.94
C SER A 46 -1.38 4.45 -8.38
N PHE A 47 -0.83 3.25 -8.56
CA PHE A 47 -0.60 2.65 -9.87
C PHE A 47 -1.90 2.48 -10.68
N LEU A 48 -2.97 1.98 -10.05
CA LEU A 48 -4.27 1.80 -10.71
C LEU A 48 -4.95 3.14 -11.07
N LEU A 49 -4.82 4.15 -10.22
CA LEU A 49 -5.42 5.48 -10.45
C LEU A 49 -4.67 6.28 -11.52
N ASN A 50 -3.36 6.08 -11.65
CA ASN A 50 -2.51 6.77 -12.63
C ASN A 50 -2.24 5.93 -13.89
N GLY A 51 -3.00 4.85 -14.09
CA GLY A 51 -2.92 4.05 -15.30
C GLY A 51 -3.31 4.84 -16.55
N PRO A 52 -2.85 4.40 -17.74
CA PRO A 52 -3.20 5.05 -18.99
C PRO A 52 -4.72 5.00 -19.23
N VAL A 53 -5.28 6.14 -19.66
CA VAL A 53 -6.70 6.26 -20.00
C VAL A 53 -6.82 6.58 -21.48
N PHE A 54 -7.81 5.98 -22.16
CA PHE A 54 -8.05 6.25 -23.57
C PHE A 54 -8.56 7.68 -23.78
N GLY A 55 -7.99 8.34 -24.79
CA GLY A 55 -8.49 9.61 -25.30
C GLY A 55 -9.81 9.45 -26.08
N LYS A 56 -10.47 10.56 -26.37
CA LYS A 56 -11.77 10.57 -27.08
C LYS A 56 -11.70 9.90 -28.45
N GLU A 57 -10.65 10.17 -29.22
CA GLU A 57 -10.45 9.61 -30.56
C GLU A 57 -10.28 8.08 -30.50
N GLN A 58 -9.43 7.60 -29.58
CA GLN A 58 -9.23 6.18 -29.33
C GLN A 58 -10.53 5.49 -28.91
N LEU A 59 -11.38 6.18 -28.14
CA LEU A 59 -12.68 5.66 -27.72
C LEU A 59 -13.63 5.45 -28.92
N GLU A 60 -13.66 6.39 -29.86
CA GLU A 60 -14.48 6.26 -31.08
C GLU A 60 -13.94 5.17 -32.02
N GLU A 61 -12.61 5.06 -32.16
CA GLU A 61 -12.00 3.96 -32.90
C GLU A 61 -12.36 2.59 -32.31
N ILE A 62 -12.26 2.43 -30.99
CA ILE A 62 -12.65 1.19 -30.28
C ILE A 62 -14.13 0.87 -30.52
N LYS A 63 -15.00 1.88 -30.53
CA LYS A 63 -16.43 1.71 -30.75
C LYS A 63 -16.75 1.24 -32.16
N GLU A 64 -16.14 1.84 -33.19
CA GLU A 64 -16.29 1.38 -34.57
C GLU A 64 -15.68 -0.01 -34.77
N ALA A 65 -14.51 -0.30 -34.17
CA ALA A 65 -13.92 -1.63 -34.20
C ALA A 65 -14.86 -2.69 -33.60
N ARG A 66 -15.46 -2.42 -32.42
CA ARG A 66 -16.45 -3.31 -31.79
C ARG A 66 -17.65 -3.58 -32.69
N LYS A 67 -18.15 -2.55 -33.40
CA LYS A 67 -19.26 -2.68 -34.33
C LYS A 67 -18.91 -3.60 -35.51
N GLN A 68 -17.71 -3.48 -36.07
CA GLN A 68 -17.26 -4.36 -37.15
C GLN A 68 -17.06 -5.81 -36.66
N ILE A 69 -16.48 -5.99 -35.47
CA ILE A 69 -16.30 -7.32 -34.86
C ILE A 69 -17.66 -7.99 -34.63
N ASN A 70 -18.64 -7.27 -34.09
CA ASN A 70 -19.98 -7.80 -33.88
C ASN A 70 -20.64 -8.23 -35.20
N LYS A 71 -20.53 -7.40 -36.25
CA LYS A 71 -21.05 -7.74 -37.58
C LYS A 71 -20.38 -9.00 -38.15
N TRP A 72 -19.06 -9.15 -37.95
CA TRP A 72 -18.34 -10.34 -38.37
C TRP A 72 -18.79 -11.59 -37.60
N ARG A 73 -19.00 -11.49 -36.28
CA ARG A 73 -19.48 -12.60 -35.45
C ARG A 73 -20.89 -13.08 -35.78
N THR A 74 -21.72 -12.21 -36.36
CA THR A 74 -23.10 -12.53 -36.77
C THR A 74 -23.22 -13.01 -38.22
N LYS A 75 -22.10 -13.08 -38.96
CA LYS A 75 -22.02 -13.80 -40.24
C LYS A 75 -21.60 -15.24 -39.99
#